data_AF-S9QUP2-F1
#
_entry.id   AF-S9QUP2-F1
#
_cell.length_a   1.000
_cell.length_b   1.000
_cell.length_c   1.000
_cell.angle_alpha   90.00
_cell.angle_beta   90.00
_cell.angle_gamma   90.00
#
_symmetry.space_group_name_H-M   'P 1'
#
loop_
_entity.id
_entity.type
_entity.pdbx_description
1 polymer ?
#
loop_
_entity_poly.entity_id
_entity_poly.type
_entity_poly.pdbx_seq_one_letter_code
_entity_poly.pdbx_strand_id
1 'polypeptide(L)'
;MLDAVLEVVPAGCLAGHFHDTGGRALANVEVALSRGLRVFDGSAGGLGGCPYAPRAPGNPATEALVDRLAALGLATGIDRKALARAAAMAREMRA
;
A
#
# COMPACT_ATOMS: atom_id res chain seq x y z
N MET A 1 17.71 -4.24 -1.95
CA MET A 1 16.83 -5.39 -1.66
C MET A 1 16.06 -5.79 -2.92
N LEU A 2 15.13 -4.97 -3.42
CA LEU A 2 14.33 -5.31 -4.61
C LEU A 2 15.19 -5.65 -5.84
N ASP A 3 16.26 -4.90 -6.10
CA ASP A 3 17.17 -5.19 -7.23
C ASP A 3 17.72 -6.63 -7.18
N ALA A 4 18.09 -7.13 -6.00
CA ALA A 4 18.58 -8.51 -5.83
C ALA A 4 17.48 -9.57 -6.04
N VAL A 5 16.22 -9.26 -5.70
CA VAL A 5 15.09 -10.17 -5.98
C VAL A 5 14.80 -10.21 -7.48
N LEU A 6 14.95 -9.08 -8.17
CA LEU A 6 14.73 -8.97 -9.61
C LEU A 6 15.79 -9.70 -10.45
N GLU A 7 16.94 -10.04 -9.88
CA GLU A 7 17.93 -10.91 -10.53
C GLU A 7 17.43 -12.36 -10.71
N VAL A 8 16.43 -12.78 -9.92
CA VAL A 8 15.96 -14.18 -9.89
C VAL A 8 14.46 -14.35 -10.19
N VAL A 9 13.64 -13.32 -9.97
CA VAL A 9 12.20 -13.34 -10.22
C VAL A 9 11.78 -12.07 -10.98
N PRO A 10 11.05 -12.19 -12.11
CA PRO A 10 10.60 -11.02 -12.86
C PRO A 10 9.61 -10.17 -12.06
N ALA A 11 9.66 -8.85 -12.25
CA ALA A 11 8.83 -7.88 -11.54
C ALA A 11 7.32 -8.17 -11.59
N GLY A 12 6.83 -8.72 -12.71
CA GLY A 12 5.42 -9.06 -12.89
C GLY A 12 4.92 -10.19 -12.00
N CYS A 13 5.82 -10.94 -11.35
CA CYS A 13 5.51 -12.00 -10.40
C CYS A 13 5.65 -11.55 -8.93
N LEU A 14 5.88 -10.26 -8.68
CA LEU A 14 6.14 -9.71 -7.35
C LEU A 14 5.06 -8.71 -6.93
N ALA A 15 4.80 -8.68 -5.63
CA ALA A 15 3.96 -7.68 -4.97
C ALA A 15 4.78 -6.92 -3.91
N GLY A 16 4.51 -5.62 -3.77
CA GLY A 16 5.09 -4.79 -2.72
C GLY A 16 4.19 -4.71 -1.49
N HIS A 17 4.68 -5.20 -0.35
CA HIS A 17 4.02 -5.07 0.95
C HIS A 17 4.87 -4.18 1.87
N PHE A 18 4.52 -2.90 1.97
CA PHE A 18 5.29 -1.93 2.74
C PHE A 18 4.46 -1.41 3.90
N HIS A 19 4.95 -1.54 5.14
CA HIS A 19 4.35 -0.84 6.27
C HIS A 19 4.67 0.66 6.25
N ASP A 20 3.74 1.46 6.79
CA ASP A 20 3.86 2.92 6.88
C ASP A 20 4.25 3.42 8.28
N THR A 21 4.80 2.54 9.12
CA THR A 21 5.26 2.88 10.48
C THR A 21 6.25 4.05 10.51
N GLY A 22 7.03 4.22 9.43
CA GLY A 22 7.97 5.33 9.25
C GLY A 22 7.52 6.40 8.25
N GLY A 23 6.26 6.40 7.79
CA GLY A 23 5.75 7.39 6.83
C GLY A 23 6.39 7.32 5.43
N ARG A 24 6.86 6.13 5.02
CA ARG A 24 7.62 5.91 3.78
C ARG A 24 6.97 4.90 2.83
N ALA A 25 5.80 4.36 3.16
CA ALA A 25 5.21 3.29 2.35
C ALA A 25 4.96 3.75 0.89
N LEU A 26 4.41 4.96 0.69
CA LEU A 26 4.16 5.50 -0.65
C LEU A 26 5.44 5.77 -1.44
N ALA A 27 6.49 6.26 -0.79
CA ALA A 27 7.79 6.46 -1.43
C ALA A 27 8.40 5.11 -1.87
N ASN A 28 8.25 4.07 -1.05
CA ASN A 28 8.70 2.72 -1.41
C ASN A 28 7.89 2.14 -2.59
N VAL A 29 6.58 2.40 -2.65
CA VAL A 29 5.72 2.05 -3.78
C VAL A 29 6.23 2.69 -5.07
N GLU A 30 6.60 3.97 -5.04
CA GLU A 30 7.15 4.66 -6.22
C GLU A 30 8.49 4.09 -6.69
N VAL A 31 9.37 3.78 -5.75
CA VAL A 31 10.63 3.09 -6.08
C VAL A 31 10.33 1.74 -6.72
N ALA A 32 9.42 0.95 -6.16
CA ALA A 32 9.02 -0.34 -6.71
C ALA A 32 8.34 -0.23 -8.08
N LEU A 33 7.50 0.78 -8.30
CA LEU A 33 6.90 1.09 -9.61
C LEU A 33 7.97 1.33 -10.67
N SER A 34 9.01 2.11 -10.33
CA SER A 34 10.16 2.38 -11.22
C SER A 34 10.96 1.12 -11.57
N ARG A 35 10.84 0.07 -10.74
CA ARG A 35 11.45 -1.25 -10.94
C ARG A 35 10.53 -2.28 -11.58
N GLY A 36 9.34 -1.85 -12.02
CA GLY A 36 8.40 -2.67 -12.78
C GLY A 36 7.31 -3.38 -11.96
N LEU A 37 7.28 -3.26 -10.63
CA LEU A 37 6.21 -3.84 -9.83
C LEU A 37 4.87 -3.16 -10.15
N ARG A 38 3.78 -3.94 -10.14
CA ARG A 38 2.41 -3.46 -10.43
C ARG A 38 1.36 -3.93 -9.44
N VAL A 39 1.75 -4.69 -8.42
CA VAL A 39 0.87 -5.18 -7.36
C VAL A 39 1.39 -4.64 -6.02
N PHE A 40 0.49 -4.05 -5.24
CA PHE A 40 0.82 -3.49 -3.93
C PHE A 40 -0.29 -3.82 -2.94
N ASP A 41 0.13 -4.22 -1.75
CA ASP A 41 -0.78 -4.55 -0.67
C ASP A 41 -1.07 -3.30 0.16
N GLY A 42 -2.31 -3.17 0.60
CA GLY A 42 -2.76 -2.13 1.53
C GLY A 42 -3.92 -2.61 2.36
N SER A 43 -4.31 -1.83 3.36
CA SER A 43 -5.48 -2.12 4.18
C SER A 43 -6.47 -0.96 4.15
N ALA A 44 -7.75 -1.25 3.95
CA ALA A 44 -8.79 -0.23 3.94
C ALA A 44 -8.79 0.54 5.26
N GLY A 45 -8.78 1.87 5.21
CA GLY A 45 -8.74 2.69 6.43
C GLY A 45 -7.41 2.61 7.19
N GLY A 46 -6.37 2.00 6.63
CA GLY A 46 -5.09 1.76 7.31
C GLY A 46 -5.21 0.75 8.45
N LEU A 47 -6.14 -0.21 8.34
CA LEU A 47 -6.37 -1.21 9.37
C LEU A 47 -5.12 -2.08 9.59
N GLY A 48 -4.96 -2.49 10.85
CA GLY A 48 -3.72 -3.08 11.36
C GLY A 48 -2.87 -2.07 12.12
N GLY A 49 -1.80 -2.58 12.73
CA GLY A 49 -0.86 -1.82 13.55
C GLY A 49 0.41 -2.64 13.74
N CYS A 50 1.43 -2.04 14.37
CA CYS A 50 2.67 -2.74 14.64
C CYS A 50 2.65 -3.29 16.09
N PRO A 51 2.77 -4.62 16.31
CA PRO A 51 2.87 -5.17 17.66
C PRO A 51 4.13 -4.68 18.39
N TYR A 52 5.16 -4.26 17.65
CA TYR A 52 6.42 -3.74 18.18
C TYR A 52 6.43 -2.21 18.35
N ALA A 53 5.43 -1.49 17.84
CA ALA A 53 5.32 -0.04 17.96
C ALA A 53 3.85 0.35 18.23
N PRO A 54 3.43 0.35 19.51
CA PRO A 54 2.05 0.64 19.90
C PRO A 54 1.58 1.96 19.31
N ARG A 55 0.40 1.97 18.68
CA ARG A 55 -0.24 3.12 18.00
C ARG A 55 0.45 3.59 16.71
N ALA A 56 1.60 3.04 16.32
CA ALA A 56 2.21 3.39 15.05
C ALA A 56 1.40 2.80 13.88
N PRO A 57 1.34 3.50 12.73
CA PRO A 57 0.71 2.96 11.52
C PRO A 57 1.33 1.62 11.11
N GLY A 58 0.48 0.65 10.77
CA GLY A 58 0.89 -0.63 10.22
C GLY A 58 0.90 -0.56 8.69
N ASN A 59 -0.19 -1.00 8.07
CA ASN A 59 -0.36 -0.95 6.63
C ASN A 59 -0.64 0.47 6.12
N PRO A 60 -0.22 0.80 4.89
CA PRO A 60 -0.70 1.97 4.19
C PRO A 60 -2.20 1.82 3.96
N ALA A 61 -2.91 2.93 4.12
CA ALA A 61 -4.33 2.98 3.80
C ALA A 61 -4.52 2.75 2.30
N THR A 62 -5.37 1.81 1.91
CA THR A 62 -5.62 1.51 0.48
C THR A 62 -6.08 2.75 -0.29
N GLU A 63 -6.86 3.62 0.35
CA GLU A 63 -7.24 4.92 -0.22
C GLU A 63 -6.04 5.80 -0.56
N ALA A 64 -5.01 5.84 0.29
CA ALA A 64 -3.81 6.64 0.04
C ALA A 64 -2.98 6.07 -1.12
N LEU A 65 -2.93 4.74 -1.27
CA LEU A 65 -2.33 4.10 -2.45
C LEU A 65 -3.08 4.47 -3.72
N VAL A 66 -4.42 4.35 -3.71
CA VAL A 66 -5.26 4.69 -4.87
C VAL A 66 -5.13 6.17 -5.25
N ASP A 67 -5.08 7.07 -4.28
CA ASP A 67 -4.85 8.49 -4.50
C ASP A 67 -3.48 8.75 -5.10
N ARG A 68 -2.43 8.12 -4.55
CA ARG A 68 -1.08 8.32 -5.04
C ARG A 68 -0.89 7.78 -6.46
N LEU A 69 -1.40 6.58 -6.74
CA LEU A 69 -1.34 5.98 -8.08
C LEU A 69 -2.10 6.83 -9.10
N ALA A 70 -3.27 7.35 -8.75
CA ALA A 70 -4.01 8.26 -9.61
C ALA A 70 -3.26 9.58 -9.87
N ALA A 71 -2.61 10.16 -8.85
CA ALA A 71 -1.76 11.34 -9.00
C ALA A 71 -0.55 11.11 -9.91
N LEU A 72 -0.10 9.86 -10.04
CA LEU A 72 0.94 9.43 -10.98
C LEU A 72 0.39 9.05 -12.37
N GLY A 73 -0.91 9.21 -12.61
CA GLY A 73 -1.57 8.85 -13.87
C GLY A 73 -1.82 7.35 -14.05
N LEU A 74 -1.72 6.55 -12.99
CA LEU A 74 -1.93 5.10 -13.02
C LEU A 74 -3.36 4.73 -12.62
N ALA A 75 -4.01 3.92 -13.45
CA ALA A 75 -5.35 3.41 -13.17
C ALA A 75 -5.27 2.16 -12.28
N THR A 76 -6.11 2.11 -11.25
CA THR A 76 -6.25 0.94 -10.36
C THR A 76 -7.53 0.14 -10.61
N GLY A 77 -8.51 0.73 -11.29
CA GLY A 77 -9.85 0.14 -11.48
C GLY A 77 -10.71 0.09 -10.21
N ILE A 78 -10.25 0.67 -9.10
CA ILE A 78 -10.97 0.63 -7.82
C ILE A 78 -12.05 1.73 -7.78
N ASP A 79 -13.28 1.35 -7.40
CA ASP A 79 -14.36 2.29 -7.10
C ASP A 79 -14.05 3.05 -5.81
N ARG A 80 -13.76 4.36 -5.96
CA ARG A 80 -13.43 5.26 -4.85
C ARG A 80 -14.55 5.41 -3.82
N LYS A 81 -15.82 5.38 -4.24
CA LYS A 81 -16.97 5.47 -3.32
C LYS A 81 -17.12 4.18 -2.53
N ALA A 82 -16.97 3.03 -3.18
CA ALA A 82 -17.00 1.74 -2.48
C ALA A 82 -15.82 1.63 -1.49
N LEU A 83 -14.63 2.04 -1.91
CA LEU A 83 -13.44 2.07 -1.05
C LEU A 83 -13.62 2.98 0.16
N ALA A 84 -14.19 4.18 -0.01
CA ALA A 84 -14.45 5.08 1.11
C ALA A 84 -15.42 4.47 2.15
N ARG A 85 -16.47 3.77 1.70
CA ARG A 85 -17.39 3.06 2.61
C ARG A 85 -16.69 1.92 3.36
N ALA A 86 -15.87 1.14 2.67
CA ALA A 86 -15.08 0.08 3.29
C ALA A 86 -14.07 0.62 4.31
N ALA A 87 -13.39 1.72 3.99
CA ALA A 87 -12.45 2.38 4.88
C ALA A 87 -13.14 2.94 6.14
N ALA A 88 -14.34 3.53 6.01
CA ALA A 88 -15.12 4.00 7.15
C ALA A 88 -15.50 2.84 8.09
N MET A 89 -16.06 1.76 7.54
CA MET A 89 -16.37 0.54 8.28
C MET A 89 -15.13 -0.04 9.00
N ALA A 90 -13.99 -0.10 8.32
CA ALA A 90 -12.75 -0.61 8.91
C ALA A 90 -12.26 0.24 10.09
N ARG A 91 -12.40 1.56 10.03
CA ARG A 91 -12.01 2.46 11.12
C ARG A 91 -12.92 2.31 12.35
N GLU A 92 -14.20 1.99 12.15
CA GLU A 92 -15.13 1.69 13.26
C GLU A 92 -14.78 0.39 13.99
N MET A 93 -14.06 -0.54 13.34
CA MET A 93 -13.60 -1.79 13.94
C MET A 93 -12.30 -1.65 14.74
N ARG A 94 -11.60 -0.52 14.66
CA ARG A 94 -10.39 -0.26 15.43
C ARG A 94 -10.79 0.06 16.88
N ALA A 95 -10.66 -0.94 17.75
CA ALA A 95 -10.77 -0.78 19.21
C ALA A 95 -9.64 0.09 19.78
#